data_AF-A0A9P5GGD8-F1
#
_entry.id   AF-A0A9P5GGD8-F1
#
_cell.length_a   1.000
_cell.length_b   1.000
_cell.length_c   1.000
_cell.angle_alpha   90.00
_cell.angle_beta   90.00
_cell.angle_gamma   90.00
#
_symmetry.space_group_name_H-M   'P 1'
#
loop_
_entity.id
_entity.type
_entity.pdbx_description
1 polymer ?
#
loop_
_entity_poly.entity_id
_entity_poly.type
_entity_poly.pdbx_seq_one_letter_code
_entity_poly.pdbx_strand_id
1 'polypeptide(L)'
;MSSNPVYGLIFLFRWREDNDGKQEATCPDGLWFANQTANNACASVALLNIVNNIPGIDLGENLRSFKEFTMPFTPALRGDAINNFEFVKRIHNSYARKMDILNSDLQLKTEATTRKKGTKGQAAEESDATFHFIAFMPVMGQLWKFDGLERQPRALGECSEDDWLELVKPNLLDRMAAYEEEEIEFSILGLVRDPLPDLIHDLAVNVRTLEILNERATALCPSSDTLALDEIILGPDPSLSLTREDIDAAVIPQVTLDDYQTCSDEKLREYQQMISRVQRGLRARIREEQQSHRSDDEYAAGRRFDYGPAVRTWLRRLAQKQQLQELSALVAY
;
A
#
# COMPACT_ATOMS: atom_id res chain seq x y z
N MET A 1 0.30 -21.69 2.50
CA MET A 1 0.35 -20.21 2.55
C MET A 1 -1.01 -19.75 2.08
N SER A 2 -1.87 -19.26 2.98
CA SER A 2 -3.06 -18.53 2.54
C SER A 2 -2.53 -17.24 1.90
N SER A 3 -2.57 -17.15 0.57
CA SER A 3 -2.27 -15.92 -0.14
C SER A 3 -3.21 -14.84 0.37
N ASN A 4 -2.67 -13.75 0.92
CA ASN A 4 -3.50 -12.59 1.25
C ASN A 4 -4.28 -12.18 -0.01
N PRO A 5 -5.58 -11.87 0.09
CA PRO A 5 -6.36 -11.49 -1.07
C PRO A 5 -5.73 -10.25 -1.71
N VAL A 6 -5.45 -10.35 -3.02
CA VAL A 6 -5.07 -9.20 -3.83
C VAL A 6 -6.36 -8.50 -4.19
N TYR A 7 -6.53 -7.26 -3.73
CA TYR A 7 -7.72 -6.47 -4.01
C TYR A 7 -7.70 -5.91 -5.43
N GLY A 8 -6.53 -5.47 -5.90
CA GLY A 8 -6.37 -4.90 -7.22
C GLY A 8 -4.90 -4.76 -7.62
N LEU A 9 -4.67 -4.51 -8.89
CA LEU A 9 -3.34 -4.23 -9.45
C LEU A 9 -3.28 -2.78 -9.93
N ILE A 10 -2.11 -2.17 -9.78
CA ILE A 10 -1.75 -0.90 -10.42
C ILE A 10 -0.62 -1.19 -11.40
N PHE A 11 -0.82 -0.82 -12.66
CA PHE A 11 0.19 -0.90 -13.70
C PHE A 11 0.67 0.49 -14.08
N LEU A 12 1.98 0.71 -13.94
CA LEU A 12 2.70 1.91 -14.33
C LEU A 12 3.42 1.65 -15.65
N PHE A 13 3.26 2.53 -16.63
CA PHE A 13 3.92 2.42 -17.91
C PHE A 13 4.15 3.79 -18.55
N ARG A 14 5.09 3.88 -19.49
CA ARG A 14 5.31 5.09 -20.29
C ARG A 14 4.10 5.34 -21.20
N TRP A 15 3.38 6.44 -21.00
CA TRP A 15 2.13 6.70 -21.72
C TRP A 15 2.36 6.77 -23.24
N ARG A 16 1.45 6.14 -23.97
CA ARG A 16 1.33 6.20 -25.42
C ARG A 16 -0.15 6.39 -25.74
N GLU A 17 -0.45 7.12 -26.82
CA GLU A 17 -1.82 7.35 -27.25
C GLU A 17 -2.46 6.01 -27.63
N ASP A 18 -3.47 5.60 -26.86
CA ASP A 18 -4.14 4.30 -26.99
C ASP A 18 -5.55 4.56 -27.54
N ASN A 19 -5.86 3.99 -28.71
CA ASN A 19 -7.08 4.30 -29.47
C ASN A 19 -8.10 3.16 -29.42
N ASP A 20 -8.14 2.41 -28.32
CA ASP A 20 -9.10 1.33 -28.14
C ASP A 20 -10.42 1.92 -27.60
N GLY A 21 -11.29 2.38 -28.50
CA GLY A 21 -12.59 3.00 -28.21
C GLY A 21 -13.64 2.09 -27.52
N LYS A 22 -13.21 1.06 -26.79
CA LYS A 22 -14.02 0.08 -26.07
C LYS A 22 -14.23 0.53 -24.62
N GLN A 23 -14.92 1.64 -24.45
CA GLN A 23 -15.32 2.14 -23.13
C GLN A 23 -16.82 1.97 -22.94
N GLU A 24 -17.25 1.79 -21.70
CA GLU A 24 -18.68 1.76 -21.40
C GLU A 24 -19.37 3.07 -21.80
N ALA A 25 -20.68 2.98 -22.07
CA ALA A 25 -21.47 4.17 -22.38
C ALA A 25 -21.51 5.14 -21.19
N THR A 26 -21.64 4.59 -19.99
CA THR A 26 -21.72 5.29 -18.70
C THR A 26 -21.08 4.45 -17.61
N CYS A 27 -20.47 5.09 -16.61
CA CYS A 27 -20.04 4.43 -15.39
C CYS A 27 -21.26 3.75 -14.72
N PRO A 28 -21.22 2.43 -14.48
CA PRO A 28 -22.33 1.72 -13.85
C PRO A 28 -22.66 2.26 -12.46
N ASP A 29 -23.93 2.16 -12.08
CA ASP A 29 -24.38 2.45 -10.72
C ASP A 29 -23.68 1.52 -9.72
N GLY A 30 -23.27 2.06 -8.58
CA GLY A 30 -22.52 1.30 -7.58
C GLY A 30 -21.01 1.21 -7.82
N LEU A 31 -20.52 1.52 -9.03
CA LEU A 31 -19.08 1.57 -9.34
C LEU A 31 -18.50 2.98 -9.07
N TRP A 32 -17.43 3.04 -8.29
CA TRP A 32 -16.70 4.29 -8.07
C TRP A 32 -15.53 4.40 -9.04
N PHE A 33 -15.58 5.38 -9.96
CA PHE A 33 -14.52 5.67 -10.92
C PHE A 33 -14.38 7.17 -11.09
N ALA A 34 -13.14 7.67 -11.04
CA ALA A 34 -12.80 9.06 -11.23
C ALA A 34 -11.77 9.24 -12.35
N ASN A 35 -11.95 10.32 -13.11
CA ASN A 35 -10.98 10.77 -14.09
C ASN A 35 -9.81 11.49 -13.42
N GLN A 36 -8.66 11.43 -14.09
CA GLN A 36 -7.53 12.28 -13.78
C GLN A 36 -7.73 13.64 -14.44
N THR A 37 -8.02 14.67 -13.65
CA THR A 37 -8.14 16.05 -14.15
C THR A 37 -6.92 16.93 -13.83
N ALA A 38 -5.90 16.38 -13.17
CA ALA A 38 -4.60 17.00 -12.93
C ALA A 38 -3.44 16.09 -13.36
N ASN A 39 -2.39 16.67 -13.96
CA ASN A 39 -1.28 15.92 -14.54
C ASN A 39 -0.49 15.08 -13.53
N ASN A 40 -0.35 15.55 -12.28
CA ASN A 40 0.48 14.90 -11.26
C ASN A 40 -0.32 14.07 -10.25
N ALA A 41 -1.59 13.75 -10.51
CA ALA A 41 -2.47 13.05 -9.56
C ALA A 41 -2.69 11.55 -9.88
N CYS A 42 -2.08 11.04 -10.96
CA CYS A 42 -2.30 9.70 -11.51
C CYS A 42 -2.25 8.57 -10.47
N ALA A 43 -1.20 8.54 -9.63
CA ALA A 43 -1.05 7.51 -8.60
C ALA A 43 -2.19 7.53 -7.56
N SER A 44 -2.58 8.72 -7.09
CA SER A 44 -3.67 8.87 -6.10
C SER A 44 -5.03 8.53 -6.71
N VAL A 45 -5.27 8.91 -7.97
CA VAL A 45 -6.52 8.57 -8.68
C VAL A 45 -6.62 7.05 -8.86
N ALA A 46 -5.53 6.38 -9.29
CA ALA A 46 -5.50 4.92 -9.43
C ALA A 46 -5.79 4.21 -8.10
N LEU A 47 -5.15 4.62 -7.00
CA LEU A 47 -5.41 4.07 -5.67
C LEU A 47 -6.85 4.29 -5.22
N LEU A 48 -7.41 5.49 -5.41
CA LEU A 48 -8.80 5.81 -5.06
C LEU A 48 -9.80 4.99 -5.87
N ASN A 49 -9.54 4.77 -7.16
CA ASN A 49 -10.35 3.89 -8.01
C ASN A 49 -10.34 2.44 -7.54
N ILE A 50 -9.32 1.98 -6.81
CA ILE A 50 -9.30 0.65 -6.19
C ILE A 50 -10.00 0.66 -4.83
N VAL A 51 -9.51 1.45 -3.86
CA VAL A 51 -9.98 1.35 -2.46
C VAL A 51 -11.46 1.67 -2.31
N ASN A 52 -12.00 2.57 -3.13
CA ASN A 52 -13.42 2.91 -3.08
C ASN A 52 -14.33 1.79 -3.61
N ASN A 53 -13.80 0.75 -4.24
CA ASN A 53 -14.57 -0.40 -4.73
C ASN A 53 -14.36 -1.68 -3.92
N ILE A 54 -13.48 -1.70 -2.91
CA ILE A 54 -13.29 -2.88 -2.05
C ILE A 54 -14.51 -3.05 -1.13
N PRO A 55 -15.21 -4.20 -1.15
CA PRO A 55 -16.33 -4.46 -0.25
C PRO A 55 -15.87 -4.54 1.20
N GLY A 56 -16.56 -3.84 2.10
CA GLY A 56 -16.36 -3.94 3.56
C GLY A 56 -15.02 -3.40 4.08
N ILE A 57 -14.19 -2.76 3.25
CA ILE A 57 -12.94 -2.13 3.73
C ILE A 57 -13.26 -0.94 4.64
N ASP A 58 -12.49 -0.78 5.71
CA ASP A 58 -12.54 0.44 6.50
C ASP A 58 -11.68 1.54 5.86
N LEU A 59 -12.34 2.48 5.19
CA LEU A 59 -11.69 3.64 4.57
C LEU A 59 -11.30 4.73 5.59
N GLY A 60 -11.72 4.61 6.85
CA GLY A 60 -11.68 5.71 7.81
C GLY A 60 -12.64 6.85 7.45
N GLU A 61 -12.76 7.85 8.32
CA GLU A 61 -13.78 8.91 8.22
C GLU A 61 -13.66 9.76 6.96
N ASN A 62 -12.45 10.24 6.65
CA ASN A 62 -12.21 11.19 5.55
C ASN A 62 -12.53 10.58 4.17
N LEU A 63 -12.01 9.38 3.88
CA LEU A 63 -12.23 8.73 2.59
C LEU A 63 -13.65 8.17 2.47
N ARG A 64 -14.24 7.66 3.55
CA ARG A 64 -15.64 7.20 3.57
C ARG A 64 -16.60 8.34 3.23
N SER A 65 -16.46 9.49 3.93
CA SER A 65 -17.27 10.67 3.69
C SER A 65 -17.08 11.21 2.26
N PHE A 66 -15.85 11.20 1.76
CA PHE A 66 -15.55 11.61 0.39
C PHE A 66 -16.19 10.68 -0.65
N LYS A 67 -16.11 9.35 -0.45
CA LYS A 67 -16.76 8.36 -1.32
C LYS A 67 -18.28 8.58 -1.36
N GLU A 68 -18.91 8.71 -0.20
CA GLU A 68 -20.37 8.94 -0.09
C GLU A 68 -20.79 10.25 -0.77
N PHE A 69 -20.07 11.34 -0.52
CA PHE A 69 -20.34 12.64 -1.12
C PHE A 69 -20.20 12.64 -2.66
N THR A 70 -19.22 11.91 -3.19
CA THR A 70 -18.89 11.90 -4.62
C THR A 70 -19.55 10.77 -5.41
N MET A 71 -20.22 9.83 -4.73
CA MET A 71 -20.92 8.73 -5.39
C MET A 71 -21.91 9.18 -6.48
N PRO A 72 -22.74 10.23 -6.31
CA PRO A 72 -23.66 10.67 -7.36
C PRO A 72 -23.01 11.48 -8.48
N PHE A 73 -21.70 11.76 -8.40
CA PHE A 73 -21.02 12.61 -9.39
C PHE A 73 -20.61 11.81 -10.63
N THR A 74 -20.44 12.51 -11.76
CA THR A 74 -19.80 11.95 -12.95
C THR A 74 -18.31 11.70 -12.69
N PRO A 75 -17.65 10.78 -13.42
CA PRO A 75 -16.23 10.52 -13.28
C PRO A 75 -15.33 11.77 -13.35
N ALA A 76 -15.66 12.72 -14.24
CA ALA A 76 -14.95 13.99 -14.35
C ALA A 76 -15.11 14.87 -13.10
N LEU A 77 -16.34 15.00 -12.58
CA LEU A 77 -16.59 15.76 -11.35
C LEU A 77 -15.97 15.11 -10.12
N ARG A 78 -15.85 13.78 -10.08
CA ARG A 78 -15.08 13.07 -9.04
C ARG A 78 -13.60 13.41 -9.12
N GLY A 79 -13.03 13.46 -10.32
CA GLY A 79 -11.66 13.93 -10.55
C GLY A 79 -11.42 15.36 -10.03
N ASP A 80 -12.34 16.26 -10.34
CA ASP A 80 -12.29 17.64 -9.84
C ASP A 80 -12.46 17.72 -8.31
N ALA A 81 -13.32 16.88 -7.73
CA ALA A 81 -13.46 16.77 -6.29
C ALA A 81 -12.15 16.30 -5.63
N ILE A 82 -11.44 15.34 -6.22
CA ILE A 82 -10.13 14.87 -5.72
C ILE A 82 -9.11 16.02 -5.72
N ASN A 83 -9.05 16.81 -6.80
CA ASN A 83 -8.15 17.97 -6.89
C ASN A 83 -8.46 19.05 -5.86
N ASN A 84 -9.69 19.11 -5.35
CA ASN A 84 -10.09 20.04 -4.31
C ASN A 84 -10.03 19.42 -2.89
N PHE A 85 -9.78 18.12 -2.79
CA PHE A 85 -9.76 17.42 -1.52
C PHE A 85 -8.41 17.57 -0.80
N GLU A 86 -8.38 18.50 0.16
CA GLU A 86 -7.15 18.89 0.86
C GLU A 86 -6.47 17.74 1.62
N PHE A 87 -7.27 16.81 2.14
CA PHE A 87 -6.76 15.63 2.84
C PHE A 87 -5.85 14.79 1.93
N VAL A 88 -6.32 14.42 0.74
CA VAL A 88 -5.55 13.63 -0.24
C VAL A 88 -4.37 14.44 -0.79
N LYS A 89 -4.58 15.71 -1.15
CA LYS A 89 -3.50 16.58 -1.65
C LYS A 89 -2.34 16.69 -0.69
N ARG A 90 -2.62 16.93 0.60
CA ARG A 90 -1.59 17.03 1.62
C ARG A 90 -0.78 15.74 1.74
N ILE A 91 -1.46 14.59 1.74
CA ILE A 91 -0.80 13.28 1.81
C ILE A 91 0.03 13.04 0.54
N HIS A 92 -0.55 13.20 -0.64
CA HIS A 92 0.15 13.05 -1.93
C HIS A 92 1.44 13.88 -1.97
N ASN A 93 1.35 15.17 -1.64
CA ASN A 93 2.50 16.07 -1.64
C ASN A 93 3.52 15.73 -0.55
N SER A 94 3.11 15.10 0.56
CA SER A 94 4.02 14.66 1.62
C SER A 94 4.95 13.52 1.20
N TYR A 95 4.71 12.87 0.07
CA TYR A 95 5.59 11.85 -0.55
C TYR A 95 6.38 12.38 -1.76
N ALA A 96 6.13 13.61 -2.20
CA ALA A 96 6.85 14.22 -3.32
C ALA A 96 8.29 14.59 -2.92
N ARG A 97 9.25 14.41 -3.83
CA ARG A 97 10.62 14.90 -3.58
C ARG A 97 10.63 16.41 -3.74
N LYS A 98 11.52 17.08 -3.01
CA LYS A 98 11.69 18.54 -3.13
C LYS A 98 12.02 18.97 -4.56
N MET A 99 12.82 18.19 -5.29
CA MET A 99 13.11 18.47 -6.70
C MET A 99 11.87 18.37 -7.59
N ASP A 100 11.00 17.39 -7.36
CA ASP A 100 9.77 17.21 -8.14
C ASP A 100 8.82 18.40 -7.93
N ILE A 101 8.68 18.87 -6.69
CA ILE A 101 7.91 20.08 -6.35
C ILE A 101 8.49 21.31 -7.08
N LEU A 102 9.82 21.50 -7.02
CA LEU A 102 10.48 22.62 -7.68
C LEU A 102 10.37 22.58 -9.21
N ASN A 103 10.47 21.39 -9.80
CA ASN A 103 10.31 21.18 -11.24
C ASN A 103 8.86 21.48 -11.67
N SER A 104 7.87 21.01 -10.90
CA SER A 104 6.47 21.33 -11.12
C SER A 104 6.22 22.85 -11.03
N ASP A 105 6.78 23.54 -10.04
CA ASP A 105 6.68 24.99 -9.90
C ASP A 105 7.33 25.73 -11.09
N LEU A 106 8.46 25.23 -11.59
CA LEU A 106 9.15 25.80 -12.75
C LEU A 106 8.33 25.60 -14.03
N GLN A 107 7.72 24.44 -14.21
CA GLN A 107 6.83 24.13 -15.32
C GLN A 107 5.60 25.05 -15.29
N LEU A 108 4.93 25.19 -14.14
CA LEU A 108 3.80 26.11 -13.98
C LEU A 108 4.18 27.57 -14.30
N LYS A 109 5.36 28.03 -13.87
CA LYS A 109 5.87 29.37 -14.24
C LYS A 109 6.11 29.51 -15.75
N THR A 110 6.63 28.46 -16.38
CA THR A 110 6.87 28.42 -17.83
C THR A 110 5.56 28.44 -18.61
N GLU A 111 4.56 27.67 -18.19
CA GLU A 111 3.21 27.68 -18.77
C GLU A 111 2.51 29.03 -18.59
N ALA A 112 2.60 29.63 -17.40
CA ALA A 112 2.01 30.94 -17.14
C ALA A 112 2.66 32.07 -17.97
N THR A 113 3.95 31.96 -18.27
CA THR A 113 4.68 32.95 -19.08
C THR A 113 4.50 32.73 -20.59
N THR A 114 4.38 31.48 -21.05
CA THR A 114 4.08 31.16 -22.45
C THR A 114 2.63 31.50 -22.83
N ARG A 115 1.65 31.24 -21.95
CA ARG A 115 0.25 31.68 -22.13
C ARG A 115 0.10 33.21 -22.27
N LYS A 116 0.99 33.99 -21.64
CA LYS A 116 1.03 35.46 -21.77
C LYS A 116 1.62 35.96 -23.10
N LYS A 117 2.36 35.12 -23.83
CA LYS A 117 3.05 35.51 -25.09
C LYS A 117 2.33 35.11 -26.37
N GLY A 118 1.16 34.47 -26.30
CA GLY A 118 0.31 34.19 -27.46
C GLY A 118 0.87 33.19 -28.49
N THR A 119 2.09 32.68 -28.30
CA THR A 119 2.71 31.67 -29.17
C THR A 119 2.20 30.29 -28.78
N LYS A 120 1.16 29.81 -29.48
CA LYS A 120 0.91 28.37 -29.64
C LYS A 120 2.01 27.80 -30.54
N GLY A 121 3.19 27.58 -29.98
CA GLY A 121 4.30 26.90 -30.64
C GLY A 121 4.38 25.45 -30.16
N GLN A 122 4.19 24.51 -31.07
CA GLN A 122 4.37 23.05 -30.93
C GLN A 122 5.85 22.71 -30.64
N ALA A 123 6.34 23.01 -29.44
CA ALA A 123 7.74 22.79 -29.07
C ALA A 123 7.90 22.25 -27.64
N ALA A 124 6.95 21.42 -27.19
CA ALA A 124 7.02 20.71 -25.90
C ALA A 124 6.56 19.25 -25.97
N GLU A 125 6.36 18.69 -27.17
CA GLU A 125 5.78 17.34 -27.32
C GLU A 125 6.81 16.22 -27.51
N GLU A 126 8.10 16.52 -27.66
CA GLU A 126 9.09 15.49 -28.05
C GLU A 126 9.98 14.92 -26.93
N SER A 127 9.86 15.31 -25.65
CA SER A 127 10.83 14.82 -24.64
C SER A 127 10.36 14.49 -23.24
N ASP A 128 9.06 14.32 -22.95
CA ASP A 128 8.65 13.90 -21.62
C ASP A 128 7.47 12.94 -21.66
N ALA A 129 7.75 11.71 -22.10
CA ALA A 129 6.75 10.66 -22.03
C ALA A 129 6.44 10.38 -20.55
N THR A 130 5.33 10.96 -20.10
CA THR A 130 4.92 10.90 -18.71
C THR A 130 4.49 9.48 -18.38
N PHE A 131 4.96 8.96 -17.26
CA PHE A 131 4.50 7.68 -16.73
C PHE A 131 3.02 7.77 -16.30
N HIS A 132 2.23 6.78 -16.69
CA HIS A 132 0.80 6.72 -16.41
C HIS A 132 0.43 5.49 -15.58
N PHE A 133 -0.55 5.65 -14.69
CA PHE A 133 -1.06 4.57 -13.84
C PHE A 133 -2.46 4.17 -14.30
N ILE A 134 -2.64 2.87 -14.50
CA ILE A 134 -3.96 2.24 -14.67
C ILE A 134 -4.18 1.22 -13.57
N ALA A 135 -5.42 1.07 -13.13
CA ALA A 135 -5.80 0.12 -12.11
C ALA A 135 -6.67 -1.01 -12.68
N PHE A 136 -6.54 -2.20 -12.10
CA PHE A 136 -7.36 -3.37 -12.41
C PHE A 136 -7.91 -3.98 -11.12
N MET A 137 -9.20 -4.32 -11.09
CA MET A 137 -9.82 -4.95 -9.92
C MET A 137 -11.12 -5.67 -10.31
N PRO A 138 -11.44 -6.82 -9.67
CA PRO A 138 -12.77 -7.42 -9.75
C PRO A 138 -13.80 -6.60 -8.95
N VAL A 139 -14.88 -6.17 -9.59
CA VAL A 139 -16.00 -5.48 -8.93
C VAL A 139 -17.31 -5.98 -9.52
N MET A 140 -18.26 -6.35 -8.66
CA MET A 140 -19.60 -6.82 -9.08
C MET A 140 -19.56 -8.00 -10.07
N GLY A 141 -18.65 -8.97 -9.85
CA GLY A 141 -18.51 -10.16 -10.70
C GLY A 141 -17.82 -9.93 -12.05
N GLN A 142 -17.19 -8.77 -12.24
CA GLN A 142 -16.56 -8.38 -13.50
C GLN A 142 -15.20 -7.74 -13.24
N LEU A 143 -14.23 -8.04 -14.11
CA LEU A 143 -12.92 -7.41 -14.08
C LEU A 143 -13.01 -6.05 -14.75
N TRP A 144 -12.60 -5.00 -14.04
CA TRP A 144 -12.59 -3.63 -14.53
C TRP A 144 -11.17 -3.13 -14.74
N LYS A 145 -10.97 -2.39 -15.83
CA LYS A 145 -9.85 -1.48 -16.05
C LYS A 145 -10.31 -0.07 -15.70
N PHE A 146 -9.58 0.56 -14.78
CA PHE A 146 -9.75 1.95 -14.38
C PHE A 146 -8.57 2.77 -14.87
N ASP A 147 -8.76 3.47 -15.98
CA ASP A 147 -7.78 4.40 -16.54
C ASP A 147 -8.28 5.84 -16.36
N GLY A 148 -7.58 6.63 -15.56
CA GLY A 148 -8.00 8.01 -15.27
C GLY A 148 -8.10 8.91 -16.51
N LEU A 149 -7.42 8.57 -17.61
CA LEU A 149 -7.45 9.33 -18.87
C LEU A 149 -8.59 8.88 -19.80
N GLU A 150 -9.22 7.73 -19.55
CA GLU A 150 -10.38 7.25 -20.30
C GLU A 150 -11.68 7.88 -19.79
N ARG A 151 -12.66 8.13 -20.68
CA ARG A 151 -13.93 8.80 -20.31
C ARG A 151 -14.75 7.97 -19.32
N GLN A 152 -14.70 6.65 -19.44
CA GLN A 152 -15.49 5.70 -18.63
C GLN A 152 -14.60 4.50 -18.28
N PRO A 153 -14.91 3.77 -17.19
CA PRO A 153 -14.20 2.54 -16.89
C PRO A 153 -14.50 1.50 -17.97
N ARG A 154 -13.61 0.52 -18.12
CA ARG A 154 -13.75 -0.52 -19.13
C ARG A 154 -13.89 -1.89 -18.49
N ALA A 155 -14.94 -2.60 -18.87
CA ALA A 155 -15.17 -3.97 -18.47
C ALA A 155 -14.32 -4.92 -19.34
N LEU A 156 -13.58 -5.84 -18.70
CA LEU A 156 -12.68 -6.78 -19.39
C LEU A 156 -13.24 -8.20 -19.48
N GLY A 157 -14.19 -8.56 -18.62
CA GLY A 157 -14.87 -9.86 -18.64
C GLY A 157 -15.39 -10.26 -17.26
N GLU A 158 -16.33 -11.19 -17.21
CA GLU A 158 -16.84 -11.77 -15.96
C GLU A 158 -15.70 -12.51 -15.22
N CYS A 159 -15.64 -12.37 -13.91
CA CYS A 159 -14.66 -13.04 -13.07
C CYS A 159 -15.16 -13.21 -11.63
N SER A 160 -14.57 -14.17 -10.95
CA SER A 160 -14.61 -14.35 -9.50
C SER A 160 -13.40 -13.70 -8.82
N GLU A 161 -13.39 -13.70 -7.49
CA GLU A 161 -12.24 -13.24 -6.69
C GLU A 161 -11.01 -14.15 -6.86
N ASP A 162 -11.19 -15.39 -7.30
CA ASP A 162 -10.11 -16.39 -7.39
C ASP A 162 -9.43 -16.46 -8.77
N ASP A 163 -10.11 -16.05 -9.85
CA ASP A 163 -9.65 -16.25 -11.24
C ASP A 163 -9.34 -14.94 -12.00
N TRP A 164 -9.69 -13.78 -11.45
CA TRP A 164 -9.49 -12.49 -12.14
C TRP A 164 -8.00 -12.18 -12.45
N LEU A 165 -7.07 -12.72 -11.67
CA LEU A 165 -5.63 -12.57 -11.92
C LEU A 165 -5.19 -13.27 -13.22
N GLU A 166 -5.78 -14.42 -13.55
CA GLU A 166 -5.52 -15.09 -14.82
C GLU A 166 -6.18 -14.33 -15.98
N LEU A 167 -7.32 -13.67 -15.73
CA LEU A 167 -8.01 -12.86 -16.73
C LEU A 167 -7.27 -11.53 -17.05
N VAL A 168 -6.65 -10.88 -16.05
CA VAL A 168 -5.91 -9.63 -16.26
C VAL A 168 -4.55 -9.85 -16.90
N LYS A 169 -3.93 -11.01 -16.69
CA LYS A 169 -2.56 -11.32 -17.13
C LYS A 169 -2.32 -11.12 -18.64
N PRO A 170 -3.18 -11.59 -19.57
CA PRO A 170 -3.03 -11.28 -20.99
C PRO A 170 -3.04 -9.78 -21.28
N ASN A 171 -3.91 -9.01 -20.61
CA ASN A 171 -3.99 -7.55 -20.80
C ASN A 171 -2.69 -6.84 -20.39
N LEU A 172 -2.03 -7.33 -19.33
CA LEU A 172 -0.73 -6.82 -18.90
C LEU A 172 0.37 -7.21 -19.89
N LEU A 173 0.41 -8.49 -20.29
CA LEU A 173 1.40 -9.00 -21.24
C LEU A 173 1.32 -8.32 -22.61
N ASP A 174 0.11 -8.12 -23.14
CA ASP A 174 -0.10 -7.41 -24.41
C ASP A 174 0.42 -5.97 -24.33
N ARG A 175 0.22 -5.31 -23.19
CA ARG A 175 0.71 -3.95 -22.96
C ARG A 175 2.22 -3.91 -22.80
N MET A 176 2.82 -4.88 -22.12
CA MET A 176 4.27 -5.03 -21.99
C MET A 176 4.94 -5.36 -23.33
N ALA A 177 4.30 -6.19 -24.17
CA ALA A 177 4.80 -6.57 -25.48
C ALA A 177 4.73 -5.45 -26.54
N ALA A 178 3.94 -4.40 -26.29
CA ALA A 178 3.88 -3.22 -27.16
C ALA A 178 5.12 -2.31 -27.05
N TYR A 179 6.01 -2.56 -26.08
CA TYR A 179 7.28 -1.86 -25.92
C TYR A 179 8.40 -2.54 -26.71
N GLU A 180 9.42 -1.77 -27.11
CA GLU A 180 10.60 -2.34 -27.77
C GLU A 180 11.36 -3.25 -26.79
N GLU A 181 12.09 -4.27 -27.29
CA GLU A 181 12.72 -5.32 -26.45
C GLU A 181 13.66 -4.78 -25.35
N GLU A 182 14.11 -3.53 -25.46
CA GLU A 182 15.01 -2.86 -24.51
C GLU A 182 14.30 -1.86 -23.56
N GLU A 183 13.00 -1.55 -23.77
CA GLU A 183 12.22 -0.61 -22.95
C GLU A 183 11.52 -1.30 -21.76
N ILE A 184 12.25 -1.52 -20.66
CA ILE A 184 11.72 -2.10 -19.40
C ILE A 184 11.22 -1.00 -18.45
N GLU A 185 10.50 -0.01 -18.97
CA GLU A 185 10.01 1.15 -18.20
C GLU A 185 8.57 0.93 -17.70
N PHE A 186 8.33 -0.14 -16.94
CA PHE A 186 7.04 -0.40 -16.31
C PHE A 186 7.16 -0.95 -14.88
N SER A 187 6.09 -0.84 -14.11
CA SER A 187 5.99 -1.42 -12.76
C SER A 187 4.58 -1.96 -12.52
N ILE A 188 4.48 -3.07 -11.81
CA ILE A 188 3.21 -3.66 -11.36
C ILE A 188 3.22 -3.66 -9.84
N LEU A 189 2.18 -3.10 -9.24
CA LEU A 189 1.97 -3.09 -7.79
C LEU A 189 0.67 -3.83 -7.48
N GLY A 190 0.68 -4.68 -6.44
CA GLY A 190 -0.51 -5.30 -5.91
C GLY A 190 -0.99 -4.58 -4.66
N LEU A 191 -2.28 -4.21 -4.61
CA LEU A 191 -2.90 -3.77 -3.37
C LEU A 191 -3.43 -5.00 -2.63
N VAL A 192 -2.91 -5.27 -1.44
CA VAL A 192 -3.19 -6.47 -0.66
C VAL A 192 -3.64 -6.13 0.76
N ARG A 193 -4.21 -7.11 1.46
CA ARG A 193 -4.49 -7.00 2.90
C ARG A 193 -3.18 -6.95 3.69
N ASP A 194 -3.07 -6.00 4.60
CA ASP A 194 -2.03 -5.95 5.62
C ASP A 194 -2.15 -7.21 6.51
N PRO A 195 -1.13 -8.09 6.57
CA PRO A 195 -1.19 -9.28 7.41
C PRO A 195 -1.04 -8.98 8.91
N LEU A 196 -0.52 -7.82 9.28
CA LEU A 196 -0.15 -7.50 10.66
C LEU A 196 -1.35 -7.51 11.62
N PRO A 197 -2.52 -6.91 11.31
CA PRO A 197 -3.71 -6.99 12.17
C PRO A 197 -4.16 -8.43 12.44
N ASP A 198 -4.18 -9.29 11.42
CA ASP A 198 -4.59 -10.69 11.55
C ASP A 198 -3.57 -11.49 12.39
N LEU A 199 -2.27 -11.22 12.19
CA LEU A 199 -1.20 -11.81 13.00
C LEU A 199 -1.29 -11.40 14.49
N ILE A 200 -1.59 -10.13 14.77
CA ILE A 200 -1.77 -9.62 16.13
C ILE A 200 -3.01 -10.25 16.77
N HIS A 201 -4.10 -10.38 16.01
CA HIS A 201 -5.30 -11.07 16.48
C HIS A 201 -5.02 -12.54 16.82
N ASP A 202 -4.32 -13.27 15.94
CA ASP A 202 -3.90 -14.65 16.19
C ASP A 202 -3.00 -14.76 17.43
N LEU A 203 -2.11 -13.79 17.63
CA LEU A 203 -1.26 -13.72 18.82
C LEU A 203 -2.09 -13.43 20.08
N ALA A 204 -3.12 -12.58 20.01
CA ALA A 204 -4.01 -12.31 21.13
C ALA A 204 -4.77 -13.56 21.57
N VAL A 205 -5.34 -14.31 20.63
CA VAL A 205 -5.99 -15.62 20.89
C VAL A 205 -5.00 -16.61 21.49
N ASN A 206 -3.77 -16.65 20.98
CA ASN A 206 -2.71 -17.50 21.48
C ASN A 206 -2.31 -17.15 22.93
N VAL A 207 -2.07 -15.87 23.23
CA VAL A 207 -1.72 -15.39 24.57
C VAL A 207 -2.86 -15.65 25.55
N ARG A 208 -4.10 -15.34 25.17
CA ARG A 208 -5.29 -15.62 25.98
C ARG A 208 -5.42 -17.11 26.32
N THR A 209 -5.13 -17.97 25.36
CA THR A 209 -5.12 -19.42 25.56
C THR A 209 -4.03 -19.83 26.56
N LEU A 210 -2.83 -19.27 26.45
CA LEU A 210 -1.73 -19.57 27.38
C LEU A 210 -2.00 -19.05 28.79
N GLU A 211 -2.66 -17.89 28.96
CA GLU A 211 -3.08 -17.40 30.27
C GLU A 211 -3.98 -18.43 30.97
N ILE A 212 -5.00 -18.94 30.27
CA ILE A 212 -5.95 -19.93 30.81
C ILE A 212 -5.24 -21.24 31.18
N LEU A 213 -4.37 -21.74 30.29
CA LEU A 213 -3.62 -22.97 30.54
C LEU A 213 -2.64 -22.81 31.71
N ASN A 214 -2.00 -21.65 31.84
CA ASN A 214 -1.06 -21.35 32.91
C ASN A 214 -1.77 -21.17 34.27
N GLU A 215 -2.92 -20.50 34.30
CA GLU A 215 -3.78 -20.41 35.49
C GLU A 215 -4.18 -21.81 35.99
N ARG A 216 -4.58 -22.71 35.08
CA ARG A 216 -4.92 -24.09 35.44
C ARG A 216 -3.72 -24.87 35.96
N ALA A 217 -2.57 -24.78 35.28
CA ALA A 217 -1.36 -25.47 35.70
C ALA A 217 -0.89 -25.01 37.10
N THR A 218 -0.98 -23.71 37.37
CA THR A 218 -0.64 -23.12 38.67
C THR A 218 -1.58 -23.61 39.78
N ALA A 219 -2.88 -23.78 39.48
CA ALA A 219 -3.85 -24.31 40.42
C ALA A 219 -3.62 -25.79 40.77
N LEU A 220 -3.09 -26.58 39.83
CA LEU A 220 -2.82 -28.01 40.04
C LEU A 220 -1.50 -28.26 40.78
N CYS A 221 -0.45 -27.48 40.51
CA CYS A 221 0.85 -27.64 41.14
C CYS A 221 1.56 -26.27 41.30
N PRO A 222 1.46 -25.62 42.48
CA PRO A 222 2.10 -24.33 42.73
C PRO A 222 3.64 -24.37 42.71
N SER A 223 4.23 -25.56 42.83
CA SER A 223 5.68 -25.78 42.95
C SER A 223 6.32 -26.36 41.70
N SER A 224 5.58 -26.49 40.59
CA SER A 224 6.19 -26.93 39.33
C SER A 224 7.10 -25.83 38.85
N ASP A 225 8.41 -26.10 38.82
CA ASP A 225 9.39 -25.26 38.12
C ASP A 225 8.80 -24.88 36.78
N THR A 226 8.57 -23.59 36.61
CA THR A 226 8.07 -22.92 35.41
C THR A 226 9.14 -22.97 34.32
N LEU A 227 9.45 -24.18 33.88
CA LEU A 227 10.41 -24.47 32.84
C LEU A 227 9.98 -23.73 31.56
N ALA A 228 10.78 -22.73 31.20
CA ALA A 228 10.74 -21.93 29.97
C ALA A 228 9.72 -20.76 29.88
N LEU A 229 9.35 -20.12 30.99
CA LEU A 229 8.59 -18.85 30.95
C LEU A 229 9.36 -17.68 30.28
N ASP A 230 10.70 -17.69 30.26
CA ASP A 230 11.47 -16.56 29.72
C ASP A 230 11.28 -16.32 28.21
N GLU A 231 10.76 -17.31 27.48
CA GLU A 231 10.46 -17.16 26.05
C GLU A 231 8.96 -17.00 25.74
N ILE A 232 8.06 -17.09 26.72
CA ILE A 232 6.61 -17.08 26.50
C ILE A 232 6.03 -15.75 26.97
N ILE A 233 5.15 -15.16 26.15
CA ILE A 233 4.40 -13.96 26.50
C ILE A 233 3.08 -14.37 27.16
N LEU A 234 2.85 -13.88 28.38
CA LEU A 234 1.62 -14.08 29.18
C LEU A 234 1.01 -12.72 29.55
N GLY A 235 0.62 -11.95 28.54
CA GLY A 235 0.03 -10.62 28.72
C GLY A 235 0.30 -9.69 27.54
N PRO A 236 -0.01 -8.39 27.68
CA PRO A 236 0.24 -7.41 26.63
C PRO A 236 1.74 -7.22 26.38
N ASP A 237 2.10 -7.02 25.11
CA ASP A 237 3.47 -6.72 24.68
C ASP A 237 3.45 -5.58 23.66
N PRO A 238 3.72 -4.33 24.09
CA PRO A 238 3.73 -3.18 23.20
C PRO A 238 4.74 -3.29 22.06
N SER A 239 5.80 -4.08 22.18
CA SER A 239 6.77 -4.28 21.10
C SER A 239 6.18 -5.04 19.91
N LEU A 240 5.12 -5.80 20.15
CA LEU A 240 4.38 -6.56 19.14
C LEU A 240 3.03 -5.91 18.81
N SER A 241 2.78 -4.69 19.29
CA SER A 241 1.49 -4.00 19.17
C SER A 241 0.32 -4.78 19.77
N LEU A 242 0.59 -5.69 20.73
CA LEU A 242 -0.41 -6.48 21.42
C LEU A 242 -0.88 -5.77 22.69
N THR A 243 -2.15 -5.41 22.76
CA THR A 243 -2.75 -4.71 23.91
C THR A 243 -3.55 -5.65 24.82
N ARG A 244 -3.92 -5.18 26.01
CA ARG A 244 -4.79 -5.93 26.92
C ARG A 244 -6.21 -6.06 26.35
N GLU A 245 -6.69 -5.02 25.67
CA GLU A 245 -8.01 -5.04 25.02
C GLU A 245 -8.08 -6.12 23.94
N ASP A 246 -7.02 -6.29 23.13
CA ASP A 246 -6.96 -7.33 22.10
C ASP A 246 -7.05 -8.74 22.72
N ILE A 247 -6.33 -8.97 23.82
CA ILE A 247 -6.30 -10.25 24.53
C ILE A 247 -7.66 -10.55 25.17
N ASP A 248 -8.27 -9.55 25.80
CA ASP A 248 -9.55 -9.71 26.48
C ASP A 248 -10.71 -9.88 25.48
N ALA A 249 -10.60 -9.29 24.29
CA ALA A 249 -11.55 -9.46 23.19
C ALA A 249 -11.39 -10.79 22.43
N ALA A 250 -10.28 -11.50 22.62
CA ALA A 250 -9.98 -12.73 21.91
C ALA A 250 -10.98 -13.86 22.27
N VAL A 251 -11.65 -14.40 21.25
CA VAL A 251 -12.68 -15.42 21.43
C VAL A 251 -12.08 -16.82 21.32
N ILE A 252 -12.19 -17.60 22.39
CA ILE A 252 -11.84 -19.02 22.40
C ILE A 252 -13.16 -19.82 22.42
N PRO A 253 -13.36 -20.80 21.51
CA PRO A 253 -14.57 -21.61 21.50
C PRO A 253 -14.82 -22.29 22.85
N GLN A 254 -16.06 -22.29 23.34
CA GLN A 254 -16.43 -22.86 24.64
C GLN A 254 -16.05 -24.34 24.76
N VAL A 255 -16.26 -25.13 23.69
CA VAL A 255 -15.84 -26.54 23.64
C VAL A 255 -14.34 -26.71 23.92
N THR A 256 -13.53 -25.78 23.42
CA THR A 256 -12.08 -25.79 23.65
C THR A 256 -11.75 -25.41 25.09
N LEU A 257 -12.46 -24.43 25.68
CA LEU A 257 -12.31 -24.05 27.08
C LEU A 257 -12.66 -25.20 28.03
N ASP A 258 -13.76 -25.92 27.76
CA ASP A 258 -14.18 -27.08 28.53
C ASP A 258 -13.14 -28.20 28.50
N ASP A 259 -12.54 -28.47 27.33
CA ASP A 259 -11.43 -29.44 27.21
C ASP A 259 -10.19 -28.95 27.99
N TYR A 260 -9.84 -27.66 27.89
CA TYR A 260 -8.74 -27.09 28.66
C TYR A 260 -8.96 -27.14 30.17
N GLN A 261 -10.20 -27.20 30.67
CA GLN A 261 -10.50 -27.33 32.09
C GLN A 261 -10.53 -28.79 32.56
N THR A 262 -10.85 -29.73 31.68
CA THR A 262 -11.13 -31.14 32.03
C THR A 262 -10.04 -32.13 31.58
N CYS A 263 -9.11 -31.72 30.70
CA CYS A 263 -8.10 -32.64 30.16
C CYS A 263 -7.11 -33.14 31.21
N SER A 264 -6.38 -34.23 30.94
CA SER A 264 -5.33 -34.72 31.84
C SER A 264 -4.12 -33.77 31.92
N ASP A 265 -3.30 -33.90 32.96
CA ASP A 265 -2.06 -33.12 33.16
C ASP A 265 -1.02 -33.33 32.05
N GLU A 266 -1.02 -34.49 31.42
CA GLU A 266 -0.18 -34.79 30.26
C GLU A 266 -0.67 -33.99 29.04
N LYS A 267 -1.97 -34.04 28.75
CA LYS A 267 -2.60 -33.30 27.66
C LYS A 267 -2.52 -31.79 27.86
N LEU A 268 -2.58 -31.31 29.11
CA LEU A 268 -2.37 -29.89 29.46
C LEU A 268 -0.97 -29.43 29.08
N ARG A 269 0.06 -30.22 29.39
CA ARG A 269 1.46 -29.93 29.02
C ARG A 269 1.68 -29.97 27.52
N GLU A 270 1.05 -30.91 26.81
CA GLU A 270 1.06 -30.95 25.34
C GLU A 270 0.45 -29.69 24.73
N TYR A 271 -0.69 -29.23 25.25
CA TYR A 271 -1.31 -27.96 24.83
C TYR A 271 -0.37 -26.78 25.06
N GLN A 272 0.21 -26.65 26.26
CA GLN A 272 1.14 -25.57 26.56
C GLN A 272 2.34 -25.57 25.60
N GLN A 273 2.95 -26.72 25.33
CA GLN A 273 4.08 -26.83 24.40
C GLN A 273 3.69 -26.46 22.96
N MET A 274 2.55 -26.96 22.48
CA MET A 274 2.05 -26.67 21.15
C MET A 274 1.76 -25.18 20.97
N ILE A 275 0.99 -24.59 21.89
CA ILE A 275 0.59 -23.18 21.80
C ILE A 275 1.82 -22.26 21.95
N SER A 276 2.80 -22.62 22.79
CA SER A 276 4.07 -21.89 22.90
C SER A 276 4.89 -21.93 21.61
N ARG A 277 4.91 -23.07 20.91
CA ARG A 277 5.56 -23.18 19.58
C ARG A 277 4.87 -22.30 18.54
N VAL A 278 3.54 -22.26 18.55
CA VAL A 278 2.76 -21.36 17.68
C VAL A 278 3.06 -19.90 18.00
N GLN A 279 3.13 -19.54 19.29
CA GLN A 279 3.44 -18.18 19.74
C GLN A 279 4.78 -17.70 19.19
N ARG A 280 5.82 -18.55 19.25
CA ARG A 280 7.14 -18.24 18.70
C ARG A 280 7.07 -17.93 17.20
N GLY A 281 6.30 -18.72 16.44
CA GLY A 281 6.09 -18.49 15.00
C GLY A 281 5.35 -17.18 14.71
N LEU A 282 4.29 -16.88 15.46
CA LEU A 282 3.53 -15.63 15.33
C LEU A 282 4.40 -14.41 15.63
N ARG A 283 5.15 -14.44 16.73
CA ARG A 283 6.07 -13.35 17.12
C ARG A 283 7.15 -13.09 16.06
N ALA A 284 7.67 -14.14 15.43
CA ALA A 284 8.65 -14.01 14.35
C ALA A 284 8.03 -13.31 13.13
N ARG A 285 6.84 -13.76 12.69
CA ARG A 285 6.11 -13.17 11.56
C ARG A 285 5.72 -11.71 11.81
N ILE A 286 5.24 -11.39 13.01
CA ILE A 286 4.91 -10.01 13.41
C ILE A 286 6.14 -9.10 13.32
N ARG A 287 7.28 -9.56 13.85
CA ARG A 287 8.52 -8.76 13.82
C ARG A 287 9.05 -8.55 12.40
N GLU A 288 8.95 -9.57 11.55
CA GLU A 288 9.30 -9.48 10.13
C GLU A 288 8.43 -8.42 9.43
N GLU A 289 7.12 -8.47 9.61
CA GLU A 289 6.19 -7.50 9.01
C GLU A 289 6.42 -6.08 9.53
N GLN A 290 6.55 -5.91 10.85
CA GLN A 290 6.88 -4.62 11.45
C GLN A 290 8.23 -4.07 10.95
N GLN A 291 9.21 -4.93 10.66
CA GLN A 291 10.48 -4.51 10.07
C GLN A 291 10.33 -4.09 8.61
N SER A 292 9.48 -4.78 7.84
CA SER A 292 9.12 -4.40 6.48
C SER A 292 8.49 -3.00 6.46
N HIS A 293 7.47 -2.76 7.28
CA HIS A 293 6.82 -1.45 7.42
C HIS A 293 7.82 -0.34 7.79
N ARG A 294 8.71 -0.58 8.76
CA ARG A 294 9.77 0.37 9.12
C ARG A 294 10.72 0.67 7.97
N SER A 295 11.12 -0.34 7.21
CA SER A 295 12.00 -0.18 6.06
C SER A 295 11.35 0.70 4.98
N ASP A 296 10.05 0.50 4.73
CA ASP A 296 9.30 1.31 3.76
C ASP A 296 9.15 2.77 4.23
N ASP A 297 8.88 2.99 5.52
CA ASP A 297 8.83 4.31 6.12
C ASP A 297 10.18 5.04 6.07
N GLU A 298 11.27 4.34 6.38
CA GLU A 298 12.64 4.85 6.29
C GLU A 298 13.01 5.18 4.84
N TYR A 299 12.65 4.33 3.89
CA TYR A 299 12.84 4.57 2.46
C TYR A 299 12.09 5.82 1.99
N ALA A 300 10.81 5.95 2.37
CA ALA A 300 10.00 7.13 2.06
C ALA A 300 10.56 8.40 2.74
N ALA A 301 11.03 8.31 3.99
CA ALA A 301 11.69 9.41 4.69
C ALA A 301 12.99 9.84 3.99
N GLY A 302 13.85 8.89 3.61
CA GLY A 302 15.10 9.15 2.91
C GLY A 302 14.90 9.85 1.56
N ARG A 303 13.88 9.45 0.78
CA ARG A 303 13.55 10.09 -0.50
C ARG A 303 13.15 11.56 -0.37
N ARG A 304 12.61 11.96 0.78
CA ARG A 304 12.13 13.33 1.05
C ARG A 304 13.21 14.25 1.60
N PHE A 305 14.35 13.70 2.02
CA PHE A 305 15.40 14.47 2.66
C PHE A 305 16.09 15.43 1.68
N ASP A 306 16.17 16.72 2.04
CA ASP A 306 16.92 17.70 1.26
C ASP A 306 18.41 17.58 1.57
N TYR A 307 19.14 16.86 0.72
CA TYR A 307 20.60 16.75 0.81
C TYR A 307 21.33 18.03 0.36
N GLY A 308 20.63 19.04 -0.19
CA GLY A 308 21.22 20.27 -0.70
C GLY A 308 22.12 21.03 0.31
N PRO A 309 21.70 21.25 1.58
CA PRO A 309 22.55 21.85 2.60
C PRO A 309 23.81 21.04 2.89
N ALA A 310 23.71 19.71 2.93
CA ALA A 310 24.85 18.82 3.17
C ALA A 310 25.85 18.89 2.02
N VAL A 311 25.37 18.76 0.78
CA VAL A 311 26.18 18.89 -0.45
C VAL A 311 26.86 20.26 -0.51
N ARG A 312 26.13 21.37 -0.29
CA ARG A 312 26.71 22.72 -0.26
C ARG A 312 27.79 22.88 0.80
N THR A 313 27.58 22.30 1.99
CA THR A 313 28.57 22.34 3.08
C THR A 313 29.81 21.54 2.73
N TRP A 314 29.62 20.34 2.16
CA TRP A 314 30.71 19.47 1.74
C TRP A 314 31.56 20.11 0.63
N LEU A 315 30.92 20.64 -0.41
CA LEU A 315 31.59 21.39 -1.48
C LEU A 315 32.38 22.59 -0.94
N ARG A 316 31.80 23.35 0.00
CA ARG A 316 32.49 24.48 0.65
C ARG A 316 33.73 24.02 1.41
N ARG A 317 33.67 22.89 2.13
CA ARG A 317 34.82 22.33 2.86
C ARG A 317 35.91 21.83 1.91
N LEU A 318 35.54 21.17 0.81
CA LEU A 318 36.49 20.73 -0.22
C LEU A 318 37.19 21.91 -0.90
N ALA A 319 36.45 22.98 -1.21
CA ALA A 319 37.00 24.21 -1.77
C ALA A 319 37.99 24.88 -0.80
N GLN A 320 37.65 24.95 0.50
CA GLN A 320 38.55 25.48 1.54
C GLN A 320 39.86 24.69 1.65
N LYS A 321 39.82 23.38 1.40
CA LYS A 321 41.00 22.50 1.41
C LYS A 321 41.73 22.44 0.07
N GLN A 322 41.29 23.19 -0.96
CA GLN A 322 41.81 23.17 -2.32
C GLN A 322 41.75 21.80 -3.04
N GLN A 323 41.03 20.82 -2.47
CA GLN A 323 40.92 19.46 -3.03
C GLN A 323 39.87 19.36 -4.15
N LEU A 324 39.10 20.43 -4.37
CA LEU A 324 38.05 20.43 -5.41
C LEU A 324 38.65 20.30 -6.82
N GLN A 325 39.82 20.92 -7.07
CA GLN A 325 40.49 20.89 -8.37
C GLN A 325 41.04 19.50 -8.70
N GLU A 326 41.66 18.83 -7.73
CA GLU A 326 42.17 17.46 -7.88
C GLU A 326 41.05 16.46 -8.18
N LEU A 327 39.92 16.57 -7.48
CA LEU A 327 38.76 15.71 -7.72
C LEU A 327 38.08 15.98 -9.07
N SER A 328 38.03 17.25 -9.51
CA SER A 328 37.46 17.58 -10.83
C SER A 328 38.28 17.02 -12.00
N ALA A 329 39.60 16.88 -11.82
CA ALA A 329 40.49 16.29 -12.82
C ALA A 329 40.33 14.77 -12.94
N LEU A 330 39.91 14.10 -11.86
CA LEU A 330 39.65 12.64 -11.81
C LEU A 330 38.33 12.22 -12.46
N VAL A 331 37.34 13.12 -12.53
CA VAL A 331 36.00 12.85 -13.09
C VAL A 331 35.90 13.23 -14.58
N ALA A 332 36.93 13.89 -15.12
CA ALA A 332 36.97 14.34 -16.52
C ALA A 332 37.48 13.26 -17.52
N TYR A 333 37.57 12.00 -17.09
CA TYR A 333 37.91 10.82 -17.90
C TYR A 333 36.78 9.79 -17.83
#